data_AF-B3T804-F1
#
_entry.id   AF-B3T804-F1
#
_cell.length_a   1.000
_cell.length_b   1.000
_cell.length_c   1.000
_cell.angle_alpha   90.00
_cell.angle_beta   90.00
_cell.angle_gamma   90.00
#
_symmetry.space_group_name_H-M   'P 1'
#
loop_
_entity.id
_entity.type
_entity.pdbx_description
1 polymer ?
#
loop_
_entity_poly.entity_id
_entity_poly.type
_entity_poly.pdbx_seq_one_letter_code
_entity_poly.pdbx_strand_id
1 'polypeptide(L)'
;MNKITILCLDKYEAQKLGSLIFVSETKEIYVTEILNVIENEVVLLLKDKSAHSVILKDDNQVVNFVDFIQSVIEKKHKIADTKIVENSVEIIKE
;
A
#
# COMPACT_ATOMS: atom_id res chain seq x y z
N MET A 1 -17.40 -0.65 -2.25
CA MET A 1 -16.24 -1.26 -2.93
C MET A 1 -15.57 -0.28 -3.87
N ASN A 2 -14.62 0.46 -3.30
CA ASN A 2 -13.73 1.36 -4.04
C ASN A 2 -12.42 0.60 -4.32
N LYS A 3 -11.85 0.73 -5.52
CA LYS A 3 -10.64 0.02 -5.91
C LYS A 3 -9.66 0.94 -6.61
N ILE A 4 -8.37 0.65 -6.45
CA ILE A 4 -7.29 1.36 -7.15
C ILE A 4 -6.24 0.35 -7.61
N THR A 5 -5.52 0.70 -8.67
CA THR A 5 -4.32 -0.04 -9.09
C THR A 5 -3.12 0.88 -8.93
N ILE A 6 -2.15 0.44 -8.14
CA ILE A 6 -0.89 1.16 -7.92
C ILE A 6 0.21 0.49 -8.73
N LEU A 7 0.89 1.26 -9.56
CA LEU A 7 2.08 0.81 -10.29
C LEU A 7 3.33 1.05 -9.43
N CYS A 8 4.09 -0.02 -9.22
CA CYS A 8 5.36 -0.01 -8.52
C CYS A 8 6.52 0.10 -9.51
N LEU A 9 7.72 0.43 -9.02
CA LEU A 9 8.93 0.52 -9.82
C LEU A 9 9.16 -0.79 -10.60
N ASP A 10 9.02 -1.91 -9.91
CA ASP A 10 9.17 -3.24 -10.47
C ASP A 10 8.26 -4.27 -9.77
N LYS A 11 8.41 -5.52 -10.17
CA LYS A 11 7.68 -6.66 -9.60
C LYS A 11 8.00 -6.88 -8.12
N TYR A 12 9.23 -6.63 -7.69
CA TYR A 12 9.64 -6.83 -6.31
C TYR A 12 8.96 -5.80 -5.39
N GLU A 13 8.94 -4.53 -5.78
CA GLU A 13 8.25 -3.47 -5.04
C GLU A 13 6.73 -3.70 -4.99
N ALA A 14 6.12 -4.25 -6.05
CA ALA A 14 4.71 -4.64 -6.02
C ALA A 14 4.43 -5.78 -5.03
N GLN A 15 5.29 -6.80 -4.99
CA GLN A 15 5.18 -7.89 -4.02
C GLN A 15 5.32 -7.37 -2.59
N LYS A 16 6.32 -6.51 -2.36
CA LYS A 16 6.57 -5.86 -1.07
C LYS A 16 5.35 -5.04 -0.63
N LEU A 17 4.82 -4.16 -1.49
CA LEU A 17 3.65 -3.35 -1.17
C LEU A 17 2.45 -4.21 -0.77
N GLY A 18 2.10 -5.20 -1.60
CA GLY A 18 0.95 -6.08 -1.34
C GLY A 18 1.05 -6.78 0.01
N SER A 19 2.22 -7.34 0.33
CA SER A 19 2.45 -8.03 1.61
C SER A 19 2.48 -7.09 2.83
N LEU A 20 2.86 -5.82 2.66
CA LEU A 20 2.93 -4.84 3.75
C LEU A 20 1.57 -4.24 4.12
N ILE A 21 0.68 -4.05 3.14
CA ILE A 21 -0.59 -3.37 3.41
C ILE A 21 -1.70 -4.33 3.85
N PHE A 22 -1.64 -5.60 3.41
CA PHE A 22 -2.67 -6.58 3.68
C PHE A 22 -2.11 -8.01 3.69
N VAL A 23 -2.35 -8.72 4.80
CA VAL A 23 -2.03 -10.14 4.92
C VAL A 23 -3.30 -10.95 4.62
N SER A 24 -3.36 -11.57 3.45
CA SER A 24 -4.57 -12.27 2.97
C SER A 24 -4.98 -13.46 3.85
N GLU A 25 -4.02 -14.15 4.45
CA GLU A 25 -4.24 -15.30 5.34
C GLU A 25 -5.01 -14.91 6.62
N THR A 26 -4.65 -13.77 7.20
CA THR A 26 -5.26 -13.26 8.44
C THR A 26 -6.32 -12.19 8.19
N LYS A 27 -6.47 -11.74 6.94
CA LYS A 27 -7.27 -10.59 6.50
C LYS A 27 -6.99 -9.33 7.31
N GLU A 28 -5.73 -9.14 7.70
CA GLU A 28 -5.32 -8.00 8.50
C GLU A 28 -4.62 -6.93 7.67
N ILE A 29 -5.02 -5.69 7.91
CA ILE A 29 -4.23 -4.52 7.50
C ILE A 29 -3.01 -4.43 8.42
N TYR A 30 -1.82 -4.35 7.84
CA TYR A 30 -0.57 -4.36 8.60
C TYR A 30 0.12 -2.99 8.68
N VAL A 31 -0.23 -2.07 7.77
CA VAL A 31 0.19 -0.67 7.80
C VAL A 31 -0.57 0.13 8.88
N THR A 32 0.14 1.00 9.60
CA THR A 32 -0.41 1.84 10.66
C THR A 32 -0.24 3.33 10.39
N GLU A 33 0.80 3.74 9.65
CA GLU A 33 1.09 5.15 9.37
C GLU A 33 1.98 5.28 8.12
N ILE A 34 1.90 6.43 7.43
CA ILE A 34 2.91 6.86 6.46
C ILE A 34 3.88 7.78 7.20
N LEU A 35 5.14 7.37 7.34
CA LEU A 35 6.16 8.12 8.06
C LEU A 35 6.77 9.23 7.20
N ASN A 36 6.96 8.97 5.91
CA ASN A 36 7.55 9.94 5.00
C ASN A 36 7.24 9.60 3.53
N VAL A 37 7.40 10.59 2.67
CA VAL A 37 7.35 10.48 1.21
C VAL A 37 8.55 11.20 0.63
N ILE A 38 9.33 10.52 -0.21
CA ILE A 38 10.55 11.03 -0.83
C ILE A 38 10.49 10.69 -2.32
N GLU A 39 10.21 11.67 -3.18
CA GLU A 39 9.96 11.45 -4.61
C GLU A 39 8.89 10.35 -4.82
N ASN A 40 9.25 9.25 -5.49
CA ASN A 40 8.39 8.10 -5.73
C ASN A 40 8.45 7.03 -4.62
N GLU A 41 9.15 7.26 -3.52
CA GLU A 41 9.29 6.35 -2.38
C GLU A 41 8.34 6.73 -1.23
N VAL A 42 7.65 5.72 -0.66
CA VAL A 42 6.75 5.89 0.49
C VAL A 42 7.27 5.05 1.66
N VAL A 43 7.50 5.67 2.82
CA VAL A 43 7.93 5.01 4.05
C VAL A 43 6.71 4.73 4.93
N LEU A 44 6.49 3.47 5.26
CA LEU A 44 5.33 2.97 6.01
C LEU A 44 5.77 2.43 7.38
N LEU A 45 5.00 2.75 8.42
CA LEU A 45 5.06 2.09 9.71
C LEU A 45 4.10 0.90 9.71
N LEU A 46 4.56 -0.24 10.24
CA LEU A 46 3.75 -1.44 10.39
C LEU A 46 3.30 -1.65 11.85
N LYS A 47 2.38 -2.59 12.06
CA LYS A 47 1.87 -2.99 13.38
C LYS A 47 2.96 -3.44 14.35
N ASP A 48 4.00 -4.12 13.86
CA ASP A 48 5.16 -4.56 14.65
C ASP A 48 6.17 -3.44 14.94
N LYS A 49 5.85 -2.20 14.55
CA LYS A 49 6.67 -0.99 14.70
C LYS A 49 7.92 -0.95 13.83
N SER A 50 8.07 -1.88 12.90
CA SER A 50 9.09 -1.78 11.85
C SER A 50 8.70 -0.70 10.83
N ALA A 51 9.71 -0.09 10.21
CA ALA A 51 9.54 0.87 9.13
C ALA A 51 10.06 0.24 7.83
N HIS A 52 9.25 0.27 6.79
CA HIS A 52 9.58 -0.25 5.47
C HIS A 52 9.22 0.78 4.42
N SER A 53 10.08 0.96 3.42
CA SER A 53 9.74 1.79 2.26
C SER A 53 9.22 0.97 1.10
N VAL A 54 8.50 1.61 0.17
CA VAL A 54 8.11 1.03 -1.12
C VAL A 54 8.37 2.07 -2.21
N ILE A 55 8.98 1.66 -3.31
CA ILE A 55 9.24 2.53 -4.46
C ILE A 55 8.16 2.33 -5.53
N LEU A 56 7.41 3.39 -5.80
CA LEU A 56 6.35 3.41 -6.79
C LEU A 56 6.90 3.81 -8.17
N LYS A 57 6.10 3.64 -9.22
CA LYS A 57 6.55 3.94 -10.59
C LYS A 57 6.95 5.41 -10.77
N ASP A 58 6.17 6.32 -10.19
CA ASP A 58 6.34 7.77 -10.30
C ASP A 58 5.56 8.50 -9.19
N ASP A 59 5.79 9.80 -9.06
CA ASP A 59 5.15 10.65 -8.05
C ASP A 59 3.62 10.67 -8.13
N ASN A 60 3.04 10.46 -9.33
CA ASN A 60 1.57 10.37 -9.45
C ASN A 60 1.04 9.12 -8.77
N GLN A 61 1.78 8.00 -8.84
CA GLN A 61 1.42 6.79 -8.10
C GLN A 61 1.50 7.01 -6.59
N VAL A 62 2.45 7.82 -6.11
CA VAL A 62 2.53 8.20 -4.69
C VAL A 62 1.30 8.98 -4.27
N VAL A 63 0.92 10.03 -5.01
CA VAL A 63 -0.28 10.82 -4.69
C VAL A 63 -1.52 9.93 -4.65
N ASN A 64 -1.69 9.08 -5.67
CA ASN A 64 -2.81 8.15 -5.76
C ASN A 64 -2.84 7.14 -4.60
N PHE A 65 -1.68 6.56 -4.24
CA PHE A 65 -1.58 5.60 -3.16
C PHE A 65 -1.83 6.24 -1.80
N VAL A 66 -1.20 7.38 -1.51
CA VAL A 66 -1.34 8.10 -0.24
C VAL A 66 -2.78 8.52 -0.02
N ASP A 67 -3.41 9.16 -1.00
CA ASP A 67 -4.83 9.55 -0.93
C ASP A 67 -5.73 8.34 -0.66
N PHE A 68 -5.48 7.24 -1.38
CA PHE A 68 -6.24 6.02 -1.18
C PHE A 68 -6.01 5.46 0.25
N ILE A 69 -4.79 5.13 0.63
CA ILE A 69 -4.50 4.39 1.86
C ILE A 69 -4.78 5.20 3.14
N GLN A 70 -4.80 6.53 3.07
CA GLN A 70 -5.05 7.40 4.22
C GLN A 70 -6.34 7.04 4.97
N SER A 71 -7.43 6.80 4.23
CA SER A 71 -8.72 6.40 4.82
C SER A 71 -8.70 5.05 5.55
N VAL A 72 -7.76 4.17 5.20
CA VAL A 72 -7.52 2.89 5.88
C VAL A 72 -6.71 3.09 7.16
N ILE A 73 -5.66 3.92 7.10
CA ILE A 73 -4.86 4.31 8.26
C ILE A 73 -5.73 5.01 9.32
N GLU A 74 -6.62 5.90 8.90
CA GLU A 74 -7.60 6.58 9.75
C GLU A 74 -8.75 5.67 10.24
N LYS A 75 -8.72 4.37 9.89
CA LYS A 75 -9.72 3.36 10.27
C LYS A 75 -11.14 3.68 9.81
N LYS A 76 -11.29 4.54 8.79
CA LYS A 76 -12.59 4.86 8.15
C LYS A 76 -13.03 3.76 7.18
N HIS A 77 -12.06 3.12 6.52
CA HIS A 77 -12.28 1.97 5.64
C HIS A 77 -11.35 0.82 5.99
N LYS A 78 -11.64 -0.36 5.43
CA LYS A 78 -10.77 -1.54 5.50
C LYS A 78 -10.40 -1.99 4.11
N ILE A 79 -9.24 -2.63 3.99
CA ILE A 79 -8.86 -3.37 2.79
C ILE A 79 -9.59 -4.70 2.83
N ALA A 80 -10.36 -4.98 1.78
CA ALA A 80 -11.09 -6.22 1.59
C ALA A 80 -10.21 -7.28 0.91
N ASP A 81 -9.39 -6.85 -0.07
CA ASP A 81 -8.51 -7.73 -0.84
C ASP A 81 -7.40 -6.95 -1.54
N THR A 82 -6.35 -7.68 -1.92
CA THR A 82 -5.24 -7.18 -2.74
C THR A 82 -4.83 -8.21 -3.79
N LYS A 83 -4.59 -7.78 -5.02
CA LYS A 83 -4.10 -8.63 -6.10
C LYS A 83 -2.84 -8.07 -6.73
N ILE A 84 -1.78 -8.86 -6.74
CA ILE A 84 -0.50 -8.50 -7.36
C ILE A 84 -0.46 -9.05 -8.79
N VAL A 85 -0.16 -8.19 -9.76
CA VAL A 85 0.03 -8.55 -11.18
C VAL A 85 1.25 -7.81 -11.71
N GLU A 86 2.32 -8.54 -12.04
CA GLU A 86 3.62 -7.96 -12.45
C GLU A 86 4.09 -6.89 -11.46
N ASN A 87 4.30 -5.65 -11.93
CA ASN A 87 4.70 -4.51 -11.11
C ASN A 87 3.50 -3.70 -10.59
N SER A 88 2.31 -4.29 -10.49
CA SER A 88 1.10 -3.59 -10.04
C SER A 88 0.41 -4.29 -8.88
N VAL A 89 -0.24 -3.49 -8.03
CA VAL A 89 -1.07 -3.96 -6.93
C VAL A 89 -2.46 -3.36 -7.07
N GLU A 90 -3.47 -4.19 -7.32
CA GLU A 90 -4.88 -3.81 -7.18
C GLU A 90 -5.27 -3.92 -5.70
N ILE A 91 -5.84 -2.84 -5.14
CA ILE A 91 -6.25 -2.76 -3.74
C ILE A 91 -7.75 -2.47 -3.72
N ILE A 92 -8.51 -3.31 -3.02
CA ILE A 92 -9.97 -3.21 -2.91
C ILE A 92 -10.31 -2.86 -1.47
N LYS A 93 -11.10 -1.80 -1.27
CA LYS A 93 -11.66 -1.44 0.03
C LYS A 93 -13.16 -1.70 0.11
N GLU A 94 -13.63 -1.95 1.32
CA GLU A 94 -15.06 -2.04 1.67
C GLU A 94 -15.75 -0.67 1.46
#